data_AF-A0A6A4SXD0-F1
#
_entry.id   AF-A0A6A4SXD0-F1
#
_cell.length_a   1.000
_cell.length_b   1.000
_cell.length_c   1.000
_cell.angle_alpha   90.00
_cell.angle_beta   90.00
_cell.angle_gamma   90.00
#
_symmetry.space_group_name_H-M   'P 1'
#
loop_
_entity.id
_entity.type
_entity.pdbx_description
1 polymer ?
#
loop_
_entity_poly.entity_id
_entity_poly.type
_entity_poly.pdbx_seq_one_letter_code
_entity_poly.pdbx_strand_id
1 'polypeptide(L)'
;MSKTDEDNTKISLLMNRHELVVYFFLNLKILLKHITSVQTFTAEQRRIAMNDEGNNLNASGDPLISTSAAGFDDVKQRHFYIRAVLGCDRVCNCIMAVPPTYVDLGKSARDVFTKGYGFGLIKLDLKTKSENGLEFTSTGSANTETSKVAGSLETKYKWAEHGLTFTEKWNTDNTLGTEITLEDQLAKGLKLTFDSSFSPNTGKKGGKIKTGYNCDHINLGCDVHYDINGTAIHGAAVVGYEGWLAGYQMTFEAGRNRITQSNFAVGYKTDEFQLHTNVNDGTEFGGSIYQKVNDQLETAVNLAWTAGNSNTRFGIAAKYQIDPDAAFSAKVNNSSLVGLGYTQTLKPGIKLTLSALLDGKNINAGGHKLGLGLEFQA
;
A
#
# COMPACT_ATOMS: atom_id res chain seq x y z
N MET A 1 47.39 43.33 -15.46
CA MET A 1 45.92 43.38 -15.23
C MET A 1 45.26 42.59 -16.35
N SER A 2 45.07 41.28 -16.15
CA SER A 2 44.13 40.38 -16.86
C SER A 2 44.56 38.92 -16.70
N LYS A 3 43.90 38.18 -15.80
CA LYS A 3 43.81 36.70 -15.75
C LYS A 3 43.04 36.28 -14.49
N THR A 4 41.72 36.25 -14.58
CA THR A 4 40.77 35.53 -13.71
C THR A 4 39.39 35.98 -14.15
N ASP A 5 38.69 35.19 -14.99
CA ASP A 5 37.20 35.14 -15.03
C ASP A 5 36.61 34.21 -16.11
N GLU A 6 37.33 33.17 -16.58
CA GLU A 6 36.79 32.27 -17.62
C GLU A 6 37.00 30.77 -17.36
N ASP A 7 37.10 30.37 -16.09
CA ASP A 7 37.23 28.95 -15.68
C ASP A 7 36.21 28.49 -14.61
N ASN A 8 35.17 29.30 -14.33
CA ASN A 8 34.20 29.00 -13.26
C ASN A 8 32.88 28.34 -13.71
N THR A 9 32.78 27.82 -14.94
CA THR A 9 31.50 27.29 -15.46
C THR A 9 31.53 25.83 -15.91
N LYS A 10 32.57 25.04 -15.61
CA LYS A 10 32.66 23.65 -16.11
C LYS A 10 33.24 22.55 -15.21
N ILE A 11 33.37 22.75 -13.90
CA ILE A 11 33.87 21.67 -13.00
C ILE A 11 32.90 21.38 -11.84
N SER A 12 32.52 20.08 -11.75
CA SER A 12 31.82 19.35 -10.67
C SER A 12 30.32 19.06 -10.79
N LEU A 13 29.76 19.03 -12.01
CA LEU A 13 28.48 18.38 -12.30
C LEU A 13 28.65 16.85 -12.50
N LEU A 14 29.32 16.21 -11.54
CA LEU A 14 29.62 14.77 -11.56
C LEU A 14 29.56 14.20 -10.13
N MET A 15 28.45 14.48 -9.42
CA MET A 15 28.09 13.67 -8.26
C MET A 15 27.72 12.26 -8.76
N ASN A 16 28.58 11.31 -8.41
CA ASN A 16 28.46 9.90 -8.76
C ASN A 16 27.11 9.36 -8.29
N ARG A 17 26.46 8.47 -9.06
CA ARG A 17 25.19 7.80 -8.66
C ARG A 17 25.28 7.16 -7.26
N HIS A 18 26.48 6.78 -6.82
CA HIS A 18 26.75 6.31 -5.46
C HIS A 18 26.56 7.39 -4.38
N GLU A 19 26.95 8.63 -4.61
CA GLU A 19 26.82 9.72 -3.63
C GLU A 19 25.37 10.16 -3.46
N LEU A 20 24.56 10.10 -4.52
CA LEU A 20 23.12 10.39 -4.44
C LEU A 20 22.39 9.33 -3.62
N VAL A 21 22.77 8.05 -3.75
CA VAL A 21 22.28 6.93 -2.95
C VAL A 21 22.71 7.11 -1.49
N VAL A 22 23.96 7.49 -1.22
CA VAL A 22 24.44 7.78 0.13
C VAL A 22 23.68 8.97 0.75
N TYR A 23 23.44 10.04 -0.01
CA TYR A 23 22.63 11.19 0.43
C TYR A 23 21.18 10.80 0.72
N PHE A 24 20.61 9.89 -0.07
CA PHE A 24 19.26 9.34 0.16
C PHE A 24 19.22 8.51 1.45
N PHE A 25 20.19 7.62 1.67
CA PHE A 25 20.30 6.84 2.92
C PHE A 25 20.58 7.72 4.15
N LEU A 26 21.32 8.81 3.98
CA LEU A 26 21.58 9.78 5.06
C LEU A 26 20.32 10.54 5.45
N ASN A 27 19.53 10.99 4.46
CA ASN A 27 18.24 11.64 4.70
C ASN A 27 17.19 10.68 5.25
N LEU A 28 17.18 9.41 4.81
CA LEU A 28 16.35 8.36 5.38
C LEU A 28 16.71 8.10 6.85
N LYS A 29 18.01 8.10 7.21
CA LYS A 29 18.47 8.02 8.61
C LYS A 29 17.99 9.20 9.47
N ILE A 30 17.98 10.42 8.92
CA ILE A 30 17.50 11.62 9.62
C ILE A 30 15.98 11.55 9.82
N LEU A 31 15.24 11.12 8.80
CA LEU A 31 13.79 10.92 8.87
C LEU A 31 13.43 9.82 9.89
N LEU A 32 14.14 8.69 9.88
CA LEU A 32 13.96 7.62 10.87
C LEU A 32 14.27 8.10 12.29
N LYS A 33 15.35 8.88 12.50
CA LYS A 33 15.65 9.47 13.82
C LYS A 33 14.51 10.37 14.31
N HIS A 34 13.92 11.17 13.44
CA HIS A 34 12.78 12.02 13.81
C HIS A 34 11.51 11.21 14.10
N ILE A 35 11.20 10.18 13.31
CA ILE A 35 10.05 9.30 13.58
C ILE A 35 10.23 8.56 14.92
N THR A 36 11.45 8.09 15.21
CA THR A 36 11.76 7.42 16.49
C THR A 36 11.60 8.39 17.67
N SER A 37 12.05 9.63 17.51
CA SER A 37 11.90 10.72 18.51
C SER A 37 10.43 11.09 18.78
N VAL A 38 9.57 11.09 17.76
CA VAL A 38 8.13 11.34 17.90
C VAL A 38 7.42 10.18 18.60
N GLN A 39 7.85 8.93 18.38
CA GLN A 39 7.31 7.77 19.09
C GLN A 39 7.73 7.74 20.57
N THR A 40 8.96 8.16 20.91
CA THR A 40 9.35 8.31 22.33
C THR A 40 8.54 9.40 23.02
N PHE A 41 8.30 10.54 22.34
CA PHE A 41 7.52 11.63 22.92
C PHE A 41 6.06 11.25 23.19
N THR A 42 5.44 10.45 22.30
CA THR A 42 4.07 9.94 22.50
C THR A 42 4.00 8.82 23.55
N ALA A 43 5.04 8.01 23.71
CA ALA A 43 5.14 7.02 24.79
C ALA A 43 5.31 7.71 26.16
N GLU A 44 6.07 8.80 26.24
CA GLU A 44 6.30 9.55 27.48
C GLU A 44 5.06 10.35 27.91
N GLN A 45 4.31 10.90 26.94
CA GLN A 45 2.98 11.50 27.18
C GLN A 45 1.95 10.47 27.70
N ARG A 46 1.95 9.24 27.17
CA ARG A 46 1.10 8.14 27.70
C ARG A 46 1.52 7.69 29.10
N ARG A 47 2.82 7.73 29.41
CA ARG A 47 3.34 7.38 30.74
C ARG A 47 2.98 8.44 31.80
N ILE A 48 2.93 9.71 31.42
CA ILE A 48 2.48 10.80 32.30
C ILE A 48 0.96 10.69 32.55
N ALA A 49 0.16 10.38 31.52
CA ALA A 49 -1.28 10.19 31.67
C ALA A 49 -1.67 8.99 32.57
N MET A 50 -0.88 7.91 32.56
CA MET A 50 -1.11 6.74 33.43
C MET A 50 -0.72 6.96 34.91
N ASN A 51 0.10 7.97 35.22
CA ASN A 51 0.47 8.29 36.60
C ASN A 51 -0.56 9.17 37.32
N ASP A 52 -1.40 9.92 36.59
CA ASP A 52 -2.46 10.75 37.18
C ASP A 52 -3.73 9.96 37.53
N GLU A 53 -4.01 8.83 36.86
CA GLU A 53 -5.15 7.96 37.20
C GLU A 53 -4.90 7.04 38.41
N GLY A 54 -3.63 6.84 38.81
CA GLY A 54 -3.25 5.99 39.94
C GLY A 54 -3.42 6.61 41.33
N ASN A 55 -3.76 7.90 41.42
CA ASN A 55 -3.73 8.67 42.67
C ASN A 55 -5.10 8.95 43.31
N ASN A 56 -6.17 8.28 42.85
CA ASN A 56 -7.54 8.57 43.34
C ASN A 56 -8.37 7.34 43.76
N LEU A 57 -7.71 6.27 44.22
CA LEU A 57 -8.40 5.15 44.86
C LEU A 57 -7.63 4.71 46.12
N ASN A 58 -8.38 4.63 47.23
CA ASN A 58 -8.04 4.08 48.56
C ASN A 58 -7.64 5.09 49.65
N ALA A 59 -8.66 5.72 50.24
CA ALA A 59 -8.63 6.16 51.63
C ALA A 59 -9.68 5.40 52.44
N SER A 60 -9.32 4.21 52.96
CA SER A 60 -9.88 3.68 54.21
C SER A 60 -9.07 2.47 54.71
N GLY A 61 -8.48 2.62 55.89
CA GLY A 61 -8.15 1.50 56.78
C GLY A 61 -6.70 1.01 56.75
N ASP A 62 -5.89 1.55 57.65
CA ASP A 62 -4.70 0.92 58.25
C ASP A 62 -4.90 0.98 59.79
N PRO A 63 -4.11 0.31 60.66
CA PRO A 63 -3.01 -0.65 60.41
C PRO A 63 -3.00 -1.84 61.41
N LEU A 64 -2.00 -2.76 61.33
CA LEU A 64 -0.96 -2.95 62.36
C LEU A 64 -0.15 -4.29 62.29
N ILE A 65 1.18 -4.09 62.28
CA ILE A 65 2.28 -4.86 62.94
C ILE A 65 2.82 -6.12 62.22
N SER A 66 4.02 -6.09 61.60
CA SER A 66 5.41 -6.28 62.15
C SER A 66 5.65 -7.72 62.68
N THR A 67 6.75 -8.47 62.46
CA THR A 67 8.16 -8.23 62.12
C THR A 67 8.86 -9.58 61.82
N SER A 68 9.94 -9.54 61.03
CA SER A 68 11.14 -10.43 61.03
C SER A 68 10.99 -11.93 60.68
N ALA A 69 11.99 -12.69 60.22
CA ALA A 69 13.17 -12.54 59.39
C ALA A 69 13.79 -13.97 59.31
N ALA A 70 14.43 -14.30 58.19
CA ALA A 70 15.30 -15.47 57.95
C ALA A 70 14.60 -16.85 57.89
N GLY A 71 14.85 -17.71 56.90
CA GLY A 71 15.74 -17.65 55.75
C GLY A 71 15.79 -19.06 55.14
N PHE A 72 15.64 -19.20 53.83
CA PHE A 72 15.97 -20.42 53.10
C PHE A 72 16.28 -20.09 51.64
N ASP A 73 17.54 -20.30 51.29
CA ASP A 73 18.10 -20.75 50.02
C ASP A 73 17.73 -19.99 48.72
N ASP A 74 18.58 -18.99 48.50
CA ASP A 74 18.98 -18.37 47.24
C ASP A 74 19.33 -19.44 46.17
N VAL A 75 19.20 -19.08 44.90
CA VAL A 75 19.49 -19.84 43.65
C VAL A 75 18.29 -20.45 42.88
N LYS A 76 17.16 -20.84 43.49
CA LYS A 76 15.98 -21.34 42.71
C LYS A 76 14.87 -20.32 42.42
N GLN A 77 14.86 -19.14 43.05
CA GLN A 77 13.84 -18.11 42.82
C GLN A 77 14.16 -17.11 41.69
N ARG A 78 15.41 -17.04 41.19
CA ARG A 78 15.76 -16.10 40.11
C ARG A 78 15.25 -16.49 38.72
N HIS A 79 14.76 -17.73 38.54
CA HIS A 79 14.15 -18.15 37.27
C HIS A 79 12.64 -17.89 37.17
N PHE A 80 11.97 -17.57 38.30
CA PHE A 80 10.52 -17.33 38.30
C PHE A 80 10.13 -15.84 38.41
N TYR A 81 11.05 -14.96 38.80
CA TYR A 81 10.74 -13.53 39.00
C TYR A 81 10.98 -12.64 37.76
N ILE A 82 11.61 -13.13 36.69
CA ILE A 82 11.76 -12.39 35.43
C ILE A 82 10.55 -12.59 34.48
N ARG A 83 9.57 -13.43 34.87
CA ARG A 83 8.33 -13.65 34.09
C ARG A 83 7.10 -12.87 34.58
N ALA A 84 7.21 -12.08 35.66
CA ALA A 84 6.04 -11.46 36.29
C ALA A 84 6.05 -9.92 36.38
N VAL A 85 7.10 -9.23 35.91
CA VAL A 85 7.20 -7.75 35.95
C VAL A 85 7.26 -7.11 34.54
N LEU A 86 7.21 -7.92 33.50
CA LEU A 86 6.96 -7.47 32.13
C LEU A 86 5.68 -8.15 31.67
N GLY A 87 4.54 -7.50 31.92
CA GLY A 87 3.27 -7.79 31.26
C GLY A 87 3.34 -7.45 29.77
N CYS A 88 4.21 -8.15 29.05
CA CYS A 88 4.36 -8.10 27.61
C CYS A 88 4.08 -9.50 27.06
N ASP A 89 2.82 -9.92 27.16
CA ASP A 89 2.26 -10.98 26.31
C ASP A 89 1.99 -10.46 24.88
N ARG A 90 2.85 -9.57 24.38
CA ARG A 90 3.16 -9.53 22.95
C ARG A 90 4.44 -10.31 22.78
N VAL A 91 4.28 -11.64 22.78
CA VAL A 91 5.13 -12.47 21.92
C VAL A 91 5.12 -11.77 20.58
N CYS A 92 6.23 -11.10 20.25
CA CYS A 92 6.51 -10.67 18.88
C CYS A 92 6.52 -11.96 18.08
N ASN A 93 5.35 -12.33 17.59
CA ASN A 93 5.21 -13.18 16.44
C ASN A 93 5.92 -12.39 15.35
N CYS A 94 7.21 -12.64 15.18
CA CYS A 94 7.87 -12.40 13.91
C CYS A 94 7.13 -13.31 12.95
N ILE A 95 6.00 -12.81 12.40
CA ILE A 95 5.21 -13.54 11.43
C ILE A 95 6.23 -13.93 10.37
N MET A 96 6.40 -15.25 10.18
CA MET A 96 7.12 -15.85 9.06
C MET A 96 6.36 -15.46 7.79
N ALA A 97 6.47 -14.18 7.43
CA ALA A 97 5.60 -13.52 6.50
C ALA A 97 6.30 -13.56 5.15
N VAL A 98 5.74 -14.38 4.27
CA VAL A 98 5.94 -14.23 2.83
C VAL A 98 5.83 -12.74 2.49
N PRO A 99 6.91 -12.10 1.98
CA PRO A 99 6.85 -10.69 1.66
C PRO A 99 5.84 -10.45 0.52
N PRO A 100 5.22 -9.26 0.47
CA PRO A 100 4.31 -8.91 -0.60
C PRO A 100 5.05 -8.86 -1.94
N THR A 101 4.29 -8.93 -3.04
CA THR A 101 4.85 -8.68 -4.37
C THR A 101 5.36 -7.23 -4.47
N TYR A 102 6.26 -6.97 -5.41
CA TYR A 102 6.79 -5.61 -5.61
C TYR A 102 5.68 -4.57 -5.82
N VAL A 103 4.61 -4.94 -6.55
CA VAL A 103 3.47 -4.06 -6.85
C VAL A 103 2.62 -3.78 -5.60
N ASP A 104 2.58 -4.72 -4.66
CA ASP A 104 1.87 -4.61 -3.40
C ASP A 104 2.67 -3.87 -2.31
N LEU A 105 3.93 -3.50 -2.56
CA LEU A 105 4.67 -2.61 -1.66
C LEU A 105 3.97 -1.24 -1.58
N GLY A 106 3.70 -0.79 -0.36
CA GLY A 106 2.96 0.46 -0.10
C GLY A 106 1.46 0.40 -0.44
N LYS A 107 0.90 -0.80 -0.69
CA LYS A 107 -0.52 -0.97 -1.04
C LYS A 107 -1.46 -0.41 0.02
N SER A 108 -1.20 -0.61 1.31
CA SER A 108 -2.04 -0.08 2.39
C SER A 108 -2.16 1.45 2.33
N ALA A 109 -1.03 2.16 2.15
CA ALA A 109 -1.05 3.61 1.95
C ALA A 109 -1.84 3.98 0.69
N ARG A 110 -1.55 3.31 -0.44
CA ARG A 110 -2.21 3.57 -1.73
C ARG A 110 -3.73 3.34 -1.65
N ASP A 111 -4.16 2.31 -0.93
CA ASP A 111 -5.55 1.97 -0.69
C ASP A 111 -6.29 3.10 0.04
N VAL A 112 -5.69 3.72 1.06
CA VAL A 112 -6.26 4.90 1.74
C VAL A 112 -6.43 6.09 0.79
N PHE A 113 -5.54 6.26 -0.20
CA PHE A 113 -5.66 7.34 -1.20
C PHE A 113 -6.64 7.03 -2.36
N THR A 114 -6.99 5.75 -2.57
CA THR A 114 -7.71 5.32 -3.79
C THR A 114 -9.09 4.75 -3.51
N LYS A 115 -9.26 3.94 -2.46
CA LYS A 115 -10.55 3.37 -2.09
C LYS A 115 -11.47 4.46 -1.52
N GLY A 116 -12.76 4.37 -1.83
CA GLY A 116 -13.76 5.36 -1.40
C GLY A 116 -13.83 6.62 -2.26
N TYR A 117 -13.05 6.69 -3.35
CA TYR A 117 -13.06 7.83 -4.27
C TYR A 117 -13.44 7.40 -5.69
N GLY A 118 -14.45 8.05 -6.27
CA GLY A 118 -14.94 7.81 -7.64
C GLY A 118 -15.20 9.12 -8.39
N PHE A 119 -14.27 10.08 -8.29
CA PHE A 119 -14.49 11.45 -8.76
C PHE A 119 -14.85 11.52 -10.26
N GLY A 120 -15.92 12.26 -10.59
CA GLY A 120 -16.35 12.48 -11.97
C GLY A 120 -16.97 11.25 -12.64
N LEU A 121 -17.29 10.22 -11.86
CA LEU A 121 -17.83 8.95 -12.35
C LEU A 121 -19.06 8.56 -11.53
N ILE A 122 -20.11 8.15 -12.24
CA ILE A 122 -21.21 7.39 -11.68
C ILE A 122 -20.92 5.93 -11.95
N LYS A 123 -20.55 5.18 -10.92
CA LYS A 123 -20.17 3.77 -10.99
C LYS A 123 -21.25 2.90 -10.37
N LEU A 124 -21.59 1.82 -11.04
CA LEU A 124 -22.49 0.79 -10.57
C LEU A 124 -21.76 -0.55 -10.68
N ASP A 125 -21.52 -1.20 -9.55
CA ASP A 125 -20.87 -2.50 -9.44
C ASP A 125 -21.91 -3.51 -8.95
N LEU A 126 -22.14 -4.58 -9.71
CA LEU A 126 -22.99 -5.72 -9.36
C LEU A 126 -22.10 -6.94 -9.22
N LYS A 127 -21.97 -7.46 -8.00
CA LYS A 127 -21.21 -8.68 -7.68
C LYS A 127 -22.19 -9.75 -7.25
N THR A 128 -22.19 -10.88 -7.94
CA THR A 128 -22.97 -12.05 -7.55
C THR A 128 -22.03 -13.22 -7.32
N LYS A 129 -22.25 -13.96 -6.23
CA LYS A 129 -21.49 -15.17 -5.93
C LYS A 129 -22.41 -16.38 -5.88
N SER A 130 -22.21 -17.31 -6.80
CA SER A 130 -22.93 -18.57 -6.84
C SER A 130 -22.23 -19.63 -5.97
N GLU A 131 -23.01 -20.55 -5.40
CA GLU A 131 -22.49 -21.68 -4.59
C GLU A 131 -21.54 -22.58 -5.40
N ASN A 132 -21.74 -22.66 -6.72
CA ASN A 132 -20.92 -23.44 -7.66
C ASN A 132 -19.52 -22.85 -7.93
N GLY A 133 -19.07 -21.85 -7.16
CA GLY A 133 -17.75 -21.21 -7.31
C GLY A 133 -17.65 -20.18 -8.43
N LEU A 134 -18.79 -19.83 -9.05
CA LEU A 134 -18.91 -18.84 -10.12
C LEU A 134 -19.24 -17.46 -9.53
N GLU A 135 -18.37 -16.49 -9.78
CA GLU A 135 -18.50 -15.09 -9.37
C GLU A 135 -18.68 -14.24 -10.62
N PHE A 136 -19.80 -13.51 -10.73
CA PHE A 136 -19.97 -12.50 -11.77
C PHE A 136 -19.80 -11.12 -11.16
N THR A 137 -19.03 -10.28 -11.84
CA THR A 137 -18.88 -8.86 -11.51
C THR A 137 -19.20 -8.05 -12.76
N SER A 138 -20.40 -7.46 -12.80
CA SER A 138 -20.77 -6.50 -13.84
C SER A 138 -20.52 -5.09 -13.32
N THR A 139 -19.78 -4.29 -14.05
CA THR A 139 -19.54 -2.89 -13.70
C THR A 139 -20.00 -1.98 -14.82
N GLY A 140 -20.72 -0.93 -14.48
CA GLY A 140 -21.08 0.17 -15.37
C GLY A 140 -20.49 1.45 -14.82
N SER A 141 -19.87 2.26 -15.67
CA SER A 141 -19.35 3.57 -15.28
C SER A 141 -19.74 4.61 -16.30
N ALA A 142 -20.35 5.70 -15.84
CA ALA A 142 -20.66 6.86 -16.65
C ALA A 142 -19.78 8.03 -16.21
N ASN A 143 -19.02 8.57 -17.14
CA ASN A 143 -18.18 9.75 -16.88
C ASN A 143 -19.03 11.02 -17.02
N THR A 144 -19.12 11.81 -15.96
CA THR A 144 -20.00 12.98 -15.89
C THR A 144 -19.49 14.17 -16.70
N GLU A 145 -18.21 14.20 -17.05
CA GLU A 145 -17.60 15.28 -17.84
C GLU A 145 -17.71 15.00 -19.35
N THR A 146 -17.53 13.73 -19.75
CA THR A 146 -17.51 13.35 -21.17
C THR A 146 -18.80 12.69 -21.65
N SER A 147 -19.74 12.40 -20.73
CA SER A 147 -20.97 11.64 -20.98
C SER A 147 -20.75 10.26 -21.59
N LYS A 148 -19.52 9.72 -21.54
CA LYS A 148 -19.19 8.39 -22.02
C LYS A 148 -19.59 7.35 -20.97
N VAL A 149 -20.23 6.29 -21.43
CA VAL A 149 -20.59 5.13 -20.60
C VAL A 149 -19.72 3.95 -21.02
N ALA A 150 -19.04 3.36 -20.05
CA ALA A 150 -18.23 2.16 -20.22
C ALA A 150 -18.77 1.06 -19.31
N GLY A 151 -18.87 -0.15 -19.84
CA GLY A 151 -19.27 -1.33 -19.09
C GLY A 151 -18.18 -2.40 -19.14
N SER A 152 -18.09 -3.18 -18.08
CA SER A 152 -17.33 -4.43 -18.04
C SER A 152 -18.13 -5.55 -17.40
N LEU A 153 -17.86 -6.76 -17.83
CA LEU A 153 -18.36 -7.99 -17.25
C LEU A 153 -17.16 -8.87 -16.98
N GLU A 154 -16.93 -9.21 -15.71
CA GLU A 154 -15.94 -10.20 -15.28
C GLU A 154 -16.66 -11.44 -14.77
N THR A 155 -16.38 -12.59 -15.37
CA THR A 155 -16.83 -13.90 -14.92
C THR A 155 -15.63 -14.64 -14.36
N LYS A 156 -15.64 -14.96 -13.07
CA LYS A 156 -14.60 -15.71 -12.40
C LYS A 156 -15.14 -17.06 -11.95
N TYR A 157 -14.55 -18.13 -12.45
CA TYR A 157 -14.83 -19.50 -12.06
C TYR A 157 -13.66 -20.07 -11.28
N LYS A 158 -13.88 -20.37 -9.99
CA LYS A 158 -12.86 -20.95 -9.11
C LYS A 158 -13.07 -22.45 -8.98
N TRP A 159 -12.10 -23.22 -9.45
CA TRP A 159 -12.00 -24.65 -9.24
C TRP A 159 -11.01 -24.92 -8.10
N ALA A 160 -11.53 -24.83 -6.87
CA ALA A 160 -10.72 -24.92 -5.65
C ALA A 160 -9.98 -26.25 -5.50
N GLU A 161 -10.58 -27.37 -5.94
CA GLU A 161 -9.98 -28.71 -5.85
C GLU A 161 -8.65 -28.83 -6.62
N HIS A 162 -8.46 -28.04 -7.68
CA HIS A 162 -7.28 -28.05 -8.54
C HIS A 162 -6.50 -26.74 -8.51
N GLY A 163 -6.77 -25.84 -7.55
CA GLY A 163 -6.09 -24.53 -7.47
C GLY A 163 -6.21 -23.69 -8.74
N LEU A 164 -7.25 -23.94 -9.55
CA LEU A 164 -7.47 -23.35 -10.86
C LEU A 164 -8.49 -22.22 -10.74
N THR A 165 -8.19 -21.06 -11.31
CA THR A 165 -9.14 -19.96 -11.45
C THR A 165 -9.18 -19.48 -12.89
N PHE A 166 -10.34 -19.58 -13.51
CA PHE A 166 -10.61 -19.03 -14.83
C PHE A 166 -11.32 -17.70 -14.65
N THR A 167 -10.82 -16.65 -15.28
CA THR A 167 -11.44 -15.32 -15.25
C THR A 167 -11.57 -14.82 -16.68
N GLU A 168 -12.81 -14.64 -17.14
CA GLU A 168 -13.11 -13.99 -18.41
C GLU A 168 -13.56 -12.56 -18.14
N LYS A 169 -13.02 -11.62 -18.90
CA LYS A 169 -13.35 -10.20 -18.85
C LYS A 169 -13.81 -9.76 -20.21
N TRP A 170 -14.95 -9.09 -20.26
CA TRP A 170 -15.48 -8.50 -21.46
C TRP A 170 -15.88 -7.06 -21.21
N ASN A 171 -15.38 -6.15 -22.06
CA ASN A 171 -15.69 -4.73 -21.94
C ASN A 171 -16.52 -4.25 -23.13
N THR A 172 -17.23 -3.13 -22.97
CA THR A 172 -18.03 -2.50 -24.04
C THR A 172 -17.21 -2.06 -25.26
N ASP A 173 -15.89 -1.93 -25.13
CA ASP A 173 -14.96 -1.70 -26.25
C ASP A 173 -14.63 -2.98 -27.04
N ASN A 174 -15.44 -4.04 -26.87
CA ASN A 174 -15.29 -5.39 -27.42
C ASN A 174 -13.98 -6.09 -27.04
N THR A 175 -13.22 -5.59 -26.06
CA THR A 175 -12.00 -6.27 -25.62
C THR A 175 -12.36 -7.47 -24.75
N LEU A 176 -11.93 -8.64 -25.19
CA LEU A 176 -12.02 -9.91 -24.49
C LEU A 176 -10.70 -10.20 -23.79
N GLY A 177 -10.75 -10.52 -22.51
CA GLY A 177 -9.61 -10.98 -21.73
C GLY A 177 -9.92 -12.33 -21.10
N THR A 178 -9.03 -13.30 -21.26
CA THR A 178 -9.14 -14.62 -20.62
C THR A 178 -7.89 -14.81 -19.76
N GLU A 179 -8.09 -14.97 -18.46
CA GLU A 179 -7.03 -15.18 -17.47
C GLU A 179 -7.22 -16.55 -16.82
N ILE A 180 -6.19 -17.38 -16.88
CA ILE A 180 -6.14 -18.71 -16.26
C ILE A 180 -5.05 -18.66 -15.21
N THR A 181 -5.42 -18.81 -13.95
CA THR A 181 -4.50 -18.82 -12.82
C THR A 181 -4.43 -20.22 -12.20
N LEU A 182 -3.22 -20.69 -11.98
CA LEU A 182 -2.85 -21.94 -11.34
C LEU A 182 -2.05 -21.60 -10.08
N GLU A 183 -2.57 -21.96 -8.91
CA GLU A 183 -1.92 -21.75 -7.62
C GLU A 183 -1.60 -23.09 -6.95
N ASP A 184 -0.40 -23.18 -6.37
CA ASP A 184 0.04 -24.26 -5.47
C ASP A 184 0.02 -25.69 -6.02
N GLN A 185 -0.19 -25.87 -7.33
CA GLN A 185 -0.26 -27.21 -7.95
C GLN A 185 1.11 -27.88 -8.16
N LEU A 186 2.12 -27.13 -8.60
CA LEU A 186 3.47 -27.68 -8.87
C LEU A 186 4.37 -27.58 -7.64
N ALA A 187 4.31 -26.47 -6.93
CA ALA A 187 5.05 -26.21 -5.70
C ALA A 187 4.27 -25.24 -4.83
N LYS A 188 4.39 -25.39 -3.50
CA LYS A 188 3.79 -24.45 -2.54
C LYS A 188 4.37 -23.04 -2.76
N GLY A 189 3.49 -22.06 -2.86
CA GLY A 189 3.82 -20.67 -3.14
C GLY A 189 4.02 -20.34 -4.61
N LEU A 190 3.92 -21.31 -5.53
CA LEU A 190 3.98 -21.04 -6.98
C LEU A 190 2.61 -20.63 -7.51
N LYS A 191 2.58 -19.49 -8.19
CA LYS A 191 1.42 -18.96 -8.91
C LYS A 191 1.79 -18.75 -10.37
N LEU A 192 1.07 -19.43 -11.27
CA LEU A 192 1.21 -19.25 -12.72
C LEU A 192 -0.08 -18.64 -13.24
N THR A 193 0.00 -17.52 -13.94
CA THR A 193 -1.16 -16.88 -14.57
C THR A 193 -0.89 -16.69 -16.05
N PHE A 194 -1.76 -17.25 -16.87
CA PHE A 194 -1.81 -17.03 -18.31
C PHE A 194 -2.94 -16.06 -18.62
N ASP A 195 -2.64 -14.88 -19.14
CA ASP A 195 -3.59 -13.84 -19.52
C ASP A 195 -3.50 -13.65 -21.04
N SER A 196 -4.63 -13.76 -21.72
CA SER A 196 -4.77 -13.54 -23.14
C SER A 196 -5.80 -12.45 -23.37
N SER A 197 -5.42 -11.43 -24.13
CA SER A 197 -6.28 -10.29 -24.48
C SER A 197 -6.45 -10.19 -25.98
N PHE A 198 -7.68 -9.95 -26.42
CA PHE A 198 -8.05 -9.79 -27.80
C PHE A 198 -9.03 -8.62 -27.97
N SER A 199 -8.65 -7.65 -28.79
CA SER A 199 -9.50 -6.52 -29.17
C SER A 199 -9.88 -6.66 -30.66
N PRO A 200 -11.09 -7.14 -30.99
CA PRO A 200 -11.54 -7.34 -32.37
C PRO A 200 -11.51 -6.04 -33.18
N ASN A 201 -11.90 -4.92 -32.56
CA ASN A 201 -12.00 -3.62 -33.21
C ASN A 201 -10.65 -3.12 -33.78
N THR A 202 -9.54 -3.48 -33.15
CA THR A 202 -8.18 -3.07 -33.58
C THR A 202 -7.35 -4.24 -34.12
N GLY A 203 -7.87 -5.46 -34.05
CA GLY A 203 -7.12 -6.70 -34.33
C GLY A 203 -5.99 -6.97 -33.34
N LYS A 204 -5.85 -6.16 -32.28
CA LYS A 204 -4.73 -6.27 -31.34
C LYS A 204 -4.88 -7.53 -30.47
N LYS A 205 -3.83 -8.34 -30.47
CA LYS A 205 -3.67 -9.52 -29.62
C LYS A 205 -2.50 -9.27 -28.67
N GLY A 206 -2.71 -9.59 -27.40
CA GLY A 206 -1.66 -9.55 -26.39
C GLY A 206 -1.76 -10.77 -25.49
N GLY A 207 -0.62 -11.36 -25.15
CA GLY A 207 -0.53 -12.42 -24.15
C GLY A 207 0.35 -11.97 -23.01
N LYS A 208 0.07 -12.38 -21.79
CA LYS A 208 0.91 -12.18 -20.62
C LYS A 208 1.03 -13.49 -19.86
N ILE A 209 2.25 -13.90 -19.59
CA ILE A 209 2.54 -15.06 -18.76
C ILE A 209 3.17 -14.52 -17.49
N LYS A 210 2.48 -14.63 -16.36
CA LYS A 210 2.97 -14.21 -15.05
C LYS A 210 3.34 -15.43 -14.24
N THR A 211 4.51 -15.39 -13.65
CA THR A 211 5.03 -16.46 -12.80
C THR A 211 5.46 -15.85 -11.49
N GLY A 212 4.78 -16.20 -10.41
CA GLY A 212 5.07 -15.76 -9.06
C GLY A 212 5.55 -16.96 -8.25
N TYR A 213 6.63 -16.80 -7.51
CA TYR A 213 7.08 -17.78 -6.55
C TYR A 213 7.30 -17.12 -5.20
N ASN A 214 6.54 -17.60 -4.22
CA ASN A 214 6.52 -17.10 -2.86
C ASN A 214 7.17 -18.15 -1.96
N CYS A 215 8.18 -17.74 -1.21
CA CYS A 215 8.73 -18.54 -0.12
C CYS A 215 8.99 -17.67 1.11
N ASP A 216 9.41 -18.30 2.20
CA ASP A 216 9.74 -17.58 3.41
C ASP A 216 10.82 -16.54 3.11
N HIS A 217 10.54 -15.28 3.48
CA HIS A 217 11.42 -14.13 3.25
C HIS A 217 11.65 -13.69 1.80
N ILE A 218 11.13 -14.39 0.78
CA ILE A 218 11.37 -14.03 -0.63
C ILE A 218 10.09 -14.14 -1.47
N ASN A 219 9.85 -13.14 -2.30
CA ASN A 219 8.80 -13.12 -3.30
C ASN A 219 9.44 -12.80 -4.66
N LEU A 220 9.35 -13.73 -5.61
CA LEU A 220 9.85 -13.57 -6.96
C LEU A 220 8.67 -13.48 -7.93
N GLY A 221 8.75 -12.55 -8.88
CA GLY A 221 7.80 -12.39 -9.96
C GLY A 221 8.53 -12.28 -11.30
N CYS A 222 8.02 -12.96 -12.30
CA CYS A 222 8.46 -12.81 -13.68
C CYS A 222 7.24 -12.79 -14.59
N ASP A 223 6.99 -11.64 -15.22
CA ASP A 223 5.88 -11.43 -16.12
C ASP A 223 6.41 -11.21 -17.54
N VAL A 224 6.11 -12.13 -18.44
CA VAL A 224 6.44 -12.03 -19.86
C VAL A 224 5.23 -11.49 -20.60
N HIS A 225 5.32 -10.28 -21.10
CA HIS A 225 4.30 -9.62 -21.91
C HIS A 225 4.65 -9.78 -23.38
N TYR A 226 3.77 -10.44 -24.11
CA TYR A 226 3.83 -10.59 -25.56
C TYR A 226 2.81 -9.65 -26.22
N ASP A 227 3.29 -8.72 -27.02
CA ASP A 227 2.48 -7.85 -27.87
C ASP A 227 2.95 -7.99 -29.32
N ILE A 228 2.10 -7.66 -30.29
CA ILE A 228 2.46 -7.66 -31.71
C ILE A 228 3.65 -6.73 -32.01
N ASN A 229 3.86 -5.71 -31.17
CA ASN A 229 4.96 -4.75 -31.30
C ASN A 229 6.26 -5.17 -30.58
N GLY A 230 6.27 -6.32 -29.91
CA GLY A 230 7.46 -6.85 -29.24
C GLY A 230 7.15 -7.50 -27.89
N THR A 231 8.13 -8.25 -27.39
CA THR A 231 8.08 -8.91 -26.08
C THR A 231 8.78 -8.07 -25.02
N ALA A 232 8.14 -7.86 -23.88
CA ALA A 232 8.73 -7.24 -22.70
C ALA A 232 8.74 -8.26 -21.55
N ILE A 233 9.86 -8.35 -20.84
CA ILE A 233 10.03 -9.23 -19.68
C ILE A 233 10.14 -8.34 -18.46
N HIS A 234 9.23 -8.51 -17.51
CA HIS A 234 9.24 -7.81 -16.24
C HIS A 234 9.69 -8.78 -15.15
N GLY A 235 10.84 -8.51 -14.53
CA GLY A 235 11.31 -9.24 -13.36
C GLY A 235 11.04 -8.43 -12.10
N ALA A 236 10.63 -9.08 -11.03
CA ALA A 236 10.48 -8.50 -9.71
C ALA A 236 11.01 -9.46 -8.65
N ALA A 237 11.70 -8.94 -7.65
CA ALA A 237 12.16 -9.69 -6.50
C ALA A 237 11.97 -8.84 -5.25
N VAL A 238 11.38 -9.39 -4.20
CA VAL A 238 11.24 -8.75 -2.90
C VAL A 238 11.77 -9.69 -1.84
N VAL A 239 12.68 -9.19 -1.02
CA VAL A 239 13.19 -9.90 0.16
C VAL A 239 12.72 -9.21 1.42
N GLY A 240 12.39 -10.00 2.44
CA GLY A 240 11.87 -9.50 3.71
C GLY A 240 12.66 -10.06 4.90
N TYR A 241 13.18 -9.20 5.77
CA TYR A 241 13.91 -9.61 6.96
C TYR A 241 13.56 -8.70 8.15
N GLU A 242 13.11 -9.28 9.27
CA GLU A 242 12.75 -8.54 10.51
C GLU A 242 11.92 -7.26 10.26
N GLY A 243 10.88 -7.37 9.41
CA GLY A 243 10.00 -6.25 9.06
C GLY A 243 10.54 -5.32 7.96
N TRP A 244 11.83 -5.36 7.64
CA TRP A 244 12.38 -4.68 6.47
C TRP A 244 12.02 -5.42 5.20
N LEU A 245 11.72 -4.67 4.15
CA LEU A 245 11.40 -5.14 2.82
C LEU A 245 12.32 -4.45 1.82
N ALA A 246 13.01 -5.20 0.98
CA ALA A 246 13.78 -4.65 -0.13
C ALA A 246 13.28 -5.28 -1.43
N GLY A 247 12.84 -4.44 -2.36
CA GLY A 247 12.28 -4.81 -3.63
C GLY A 247 13.13 -4.29 -4.79
N TYR A 248 13.26 -5.10 -5.83
CA TYR A 248 13.81 -4.71 -7.10
C TYR A 248 12.85 -5.11 -8.21
N GLN A 249 12.62 -4.22 -9.17
CA GLN A 249 11.85 -4.49 -10.37
C GLN A 249 12.62 -4.03 -11.58
N MET A 250 12.64 -4.86 -12.62
CA MET A 250 13.25 -4.55 -13.90
C MET A 250 12.28 -4.84 -15.04
N THR A 251 12.34 -4.04 -16.09
CA THR A 251 11.66 -4.28 -17.36
C THR A 251 12.70 -4.35 -18.48
N PHE A 252 12.74 -5.47 -19.18
CA PHE A 252 13.60 -5.70 -20.34
C PHE A 252 12.75 -5.78 -21.62
N GLU A 253 12.98 -4.88 -22.56
CA GLU A 253 12.32 -4.92 -23.87
C GLU A 253 13.20 -5.72 -24.85
N ALA A 254 12.75 -6.93 -25.21
CA ALA A 254 13.50 -7.82 -26.10
C ALA A 254 13.66 -7.22 -27.50
N GLY A 255 12.64 -6.51 -28.01
CA GLY A 255 12.69 -5.87 -29.32
C GLY A 255 13.75 -4.78 -29.46
N ARG A 256 14.14 -4.15 -28.35
CA ARG A 256 15.19 -3.10 -28.32
C ARG A 256 16.49 -3.58 -27.69
N ASN A 257 16.53 -4.81 -27.19
CA ASN A 257 17.64 -5.38 -26.42
C ASN A 257 18.14 -4.44 -25.31
N ARG A 258 17.21 -3.81 -24.57
CA ARG A 258 17.55 -2.81 -23.55
C ARG A 258 16.66 -2.92 -22.34
N ILE A 259 17.24 -2.73 -21.15
CA ILE A 259 16.51 -2.52 -19.91
C ILE A 259 15.88 -1.13 -19.97
N THR A 260 14.55 -1.07 -19.95
CA THR A 260 13.81 0.20 -20.04
C THR A 260 13.32 0.72 -18.70
N GLN A 261 13.17 -0.15 -17.70
CA GLN A 261 12.83 0.26 -16.34
C GLN A 261 13.66 -0.49 -15.32
N SER A 262 14.12 0.21 -14.30
CA SER A 262 14.84 -0.35 -13.16
C SER A 262 14.40 0.40 -11.90
N ASN A 263 13.52 -0.22 -11.13
CA ASN A 263 12.94 0.37 -9.93
C ASN A 263 13.46 -0.35 -8.69
N PHE A 264 13.82 0.44 -7.68
CA PHE A 264 14.23 -0.05 -6.37
C PHE A 264 13.20 0.39 -5.35
N ALA A 265 12.87 -0.48 -4.40
CA ALA A 265 11.99 -0.16 -3.30
C ALA A 265 12.59 -0.63 -1.98
N VAL A 266 12.47 0.18 -0.94
CA VAL A 266 12.80 -0.21 0.43
C VAL A 266 11.62 0.17 1.29
N GLY A 267 11.16 -0.76 2.12
CA GLY A 267 10.07 -0.54 3.05
C GLY A 267 10.38 -1.13 4.41
N TYR A 268 9.60 -0.71 5.38
CA TYR A 268 9.57 -1.27 6.71
C TYR A 268 8.11 -1.46 7.10
N LYS A 269 7.73 -2.69 7.41
CA LYS A 269 6.34 -3.08 7.68
C LYS A 269 6.24 -3.63 9.10
N THR A 270 5.34 -3.03 9.85
CA THR A 270 4.82 -3.52 11.14
C THR A 270 3.30 -3.63 11.03
N ASP A 271 2.64 -4.07 12.11
CA ASP A 271 1.17 -4.20 12.14
C ASP A 271 0.47 -2.82 12.09
N GLU A 272 1.01 -1.84 12.80
CA GLU A 272 0.41 -0.50 12.93
C GLU A 272 0.99 0.51 11.93
N PHE A 273 2.19 0.28 11.41
CA PHE A 273 2.93 1.25 10.61
C PHE A 273 3.63 0.59 9.41
N GLN A 274 3.54 1.23 8.24
CA GLN A 274 4.28 0.83 7.06
C GLN A 274 4.97 2.03 6.43
N LEU A 275 6.29 1.97 6.31
CA LEU A 275 7.08 2.88 5.51
C LEU A 275 7.38 2.21 4.18
N HIS A 276 7.22 2.93 3.08
CA HIS A 276 7.61 2.49 1.76
C HIS A 276 8.33 3.63 1.06
N THR A 277 9.44 3.33 0.41
CA THR A 277 10.20 4.26 -0.42
C THR A 277 10.55 3.55 -1.70
N ASN A 278 10.50 4.26 -2.81
CA ASN A 278 10.85 3.72 -4.12
C ASN A 278 11.61 4.75 -4.95
N VAL A 279 12.48 4.25 -5.81
CA VAL A 279 13.25 5.02 -6.78
C VAL A 279 13.05 4.35 -8.14
N ASN A 280 12.41 5.05 -9.05
CA ASN A 280 12.19 4.59 -10.42
C ASN A 280 13.23 5.22 -11.34
N ASP A 281 13.98 4.39 -12.05
CA ASP A 281 14.99 4.77 -13.05
C ASP A 281 16.09 5.74 -12.56
N GLY A 282 16.18 5.93 -11.24
CA GLY A 282 17.08 6.91 -10.61
C GLY A 282 16.64 8.36 -10.78
N THR A 283 15.44 8.62 -11.31
CA THR A 283 14.94 9.95 -11.62
C THR A 283 13.68 10.29 -10.84
N GLU A 284 12.78 9.33 -10.60
CA GLU A 284 11.58 9.56 -9.80
C GLU A 284 11.70 8.89 -8.44
N PHE A 285 11.48 9.67 -7.39
CA PHE A 285 11.53 9.21 -6.02
C PHE A 285 10.12 9.29 -5.44
N GLY A 286 9.70 8.21 -4.79
CA GLY A 286 8.44 8.12 -4.09
C GLY A 286 8.64 7.62 -2.67
N GLY A 287 7.73 8.02 -1.80
CA GLY A 287 7.68 7.56 -0.42
C GLY A 287 6.26 7.60 0.07
N SER A 288 5.83 6.56 0.77
CA SER A 288 4.55 6.54 1.45
C SER A 288 4.69 6.04 2.87
N ILE A 289 3.88 6.63 3.75
CA ILE A 289 3.76 6.26 5.15
C ILE A 289 2.31 5.85 5.35
N TYR A 290 2.08 4.67 5.88
CA TYR A 290 0.79 4.20 6.35
C TYR A 290 0.84 4.07 7.86
N GLN A 291 -0.19 4.54 8.54
CA GLN A 291 -0.33 4.41 9.96
C GLN A 291 -1.78 4.06 10.32
N LYS A 292 -1.97 2.91 10.95
CA LYS A 292 -3.22 2.57 11.62
C LYS A 292 -3.18 3.19 13.01
N VAL A 293 -3.88 4.31 13.20
CA VAL A 293 -3.85 5.08 14.45
C VAL A 293 -4.69 4.38 15.54
N ASN A 294 -5.83 3.83 15.13
CA ASN A 294 -6.69 2.97 15.94
C ASN A 294 -7.52 2.07 15.00
N ASP A 295 -8.43 1.25 15.54
CA ASP A 295 -9.26 0.35 14.73
C ASP A 295 -10.28 1.07 13.83
N GLN A 296 -10.51 2.36 14.05
CA GLN A 296 -11.43 3.19 13.27
C GLN A 296 -10.71 4.16 12.33
N LEU A 297 -9.45 4.52 12.58
CA LEU A 297 -8.73 5.58 11.89
C LEU A 297 -7.43 5.05 11.30
N GLU A 298 -7.37 5.12 9.97
CA GLU A 298 -6.18 4.85 9.19
C GLU A 298 -5.75 6.14 8.49
N THR A 299 -4.45 6.45 8.53
CA THR A 299 -3.88 7.60 7.85
C THR A 299 -2.78 7.17 6.91
N ALA A 300 -2.60 7.94 5.84
CA ALA A 300 -1.55 7.73 4.88
C ALA A 300 -0.98 9.06 4.41
N VAL A 301 0.34 9.10 4.26
CA VAL A 301 1.05 10.22 3.63
C VAL A 301 1.74 9.68 2.40
N ASN A 302 1.70 10.42 1.31
CA ASN A 302 2.41 10.09 0.08
C ASN A 302 3.26 11.29 -0.33
N LEU A 303 4.50 11.02 -0.69
CA LEU A 303 5.53 11.97 -1.11
C LEU A 303 6.08 11.48 -2.45
N ALA A 304 6.20 12.37 -3.41
CA ALA A 304 6.82 12.06 -4.69
C ALA A 304 7.57 13.28 -5.21
N TRP A 305 8.79 13.10 -5.68
CA TRP A 305 9.57 14.14 -6.34
C TRP A 305 10.35 13.56 -7.51
N THR A 306 10.72 14.42 -8.45
CA THR A 306 11.50 14.05 -9.64
C THR A 306 12.83 14.79 -9.61
N ALA A 307 13.93 14.07 -9.77
CA ALA A 307 15.27 14.66 -9.88
C ALA A 307 15.32 15.70 -11.00
N GLY A 308 15.91 16.85 -10.72
CA GLY A 308 15.95 17.98 -11.66
C GLY A 308 14.69 18.87 -11.63
N ASN A 309 13.68 18.53 -10.84
CA ASN A 309 12.50 19.38 -10.60
C ASN A 309 12.43 19.75 -9.11
N SER A 310 12.27 21.04 -8.81
CA SER A 310 12.11 21.53 -7.43
C SER A 310 10.73 21.24 -6.84
N ASN A 311 9.74 20.87 -7.67
CA ASN A 311 8.39 20.60 -7.22
C ASN A 311 8.31 19.23 -6.53
N THR A 312 8.04 19.25 -5.24
CA THR A 312 7.65 18.05 -4.49
C THR A 312 6.13 17.94 -4.49
N ARG A 313 5.61 16.74 -4.78
CA ARG A 313 4.20 16.41 -4.63
C ARG A 313 4.02 15.72 -3.29
N PHE A 314 3.15 16.25 -2.44
CA PHE A 314 2.78 15.59 -1.20
C PHE A 314 1.27 15.52 -1.07
N GLY A 315 0.81 14.42 -0.48
CA GLY A 315 -0.59 14.19 -0.17
C GLY A 315 -0.73 13.58 1.21
N ILE A 316 -1.81 13.94 1.89
CA ILE A 316 -2.21 13.37 3.17
C ILE A 316 -3.61 12.81 2.96
N ALA A 317 -3.87 11.59 3.39
CA ALA A 317 -5.17 10.96 3.37
C ALA A 317 -5.48 10.34 4.72
N ALA A 318 -6.76 10.32 5.06
CA ALA A 318 -7.28 9.70 6.26
C ALA A 318 -8.57 8.97 5.89
N LYS A 319 -8.74 7.78 6.43
CA LYS A 319 -9.96 7.00 6.37
C LYS A 319 -10.42 6.77 7.79
N TYR A 320 -11.63 7.25 8.09
CA TYR A 320 -12.27 7.15 9.38
C TYR A 320 -13.54 6.30 9.26
N GLN A 321 -13.53 5.14 9.90
CA GLN A 321 -14.68 4.28 10.05
C GLN A 321 -15.52 4.80 11.22
N ILE A 322 -16.65 5.42 10.89
CA ILE A 322 -17.55 6.03 11.87
C ILE A 322 -18.27 4.92 12.64
N ASP A 323 -18.78 3.94 11.90
CA ASP A 323 -19.46 2.75 12.41
C ASP A 323 -19.20 1.56 11.47
N PRO A 324 -19.68 0.34 11.77
CA PRO A 324 -19.47 -0.82 10.89
C PRO A 324 -20.01 -0.66 9.46
N ASP A 325 -21.00 0.22 9.26
CA ASP A 325 -21.70 0.42 8.00
C ASP A 325 -21.27 1.71 7.28
N ALA A 326 -20.63 2.66 7.96
CA ALA A 326 -20.28 3.99 7.46
C ALA A 326 -18.79 4.30 7.60
N ALA A 327 -18.19 4.78 6.52
CA ALA A 327 -16.80 5.22 6.48
C ALA A 327 -16.67 6.55 5.75
N PHE A 328 -15.90 7.46 6.34
CA PHE A 328 -15.51 8.73 5.75
C PHE A 328 -14.05 8.67 5.32
N SER A 329 -13.74 9.20 4.14
CA SER A 329 -12.38 9.26 3.59
C SER A 329 -12.09 10.67 3.14
N ALA A 330 -10.99 11.27 3.60
CA ALA A 330 -10.57 12.61 3.22
C ALA A 330 -9.12 12.58 2.76
N LYS A 331 -8.80 13.32 1.71
CA LYS A 331 -7.42 13.52 1.26
C LYS A 331 -7.19 14.93 0.79
N VAL A 332 -5.97 15.41 0.99
CA VAL A 332 -5.53 16.73 0.58
C VAL A 332 -4.17 16.59 -0.07
N ASN A 333 -3.89 17.39 -1.09
CA ASN A 333 -2.57 17.46 -1.69
C ASN A 333 -2.01 18.89 -1.73
N ASN A 334 -0.73 19.02 -2.05
CA ASN A 334 -0.03 20.30 -2.16
C ASN A 334 -0.41 21.13 -3.40
N SER A 335 -1.25 20.58 -4.28
CA SER A 335 -1.89 21.34 -5.37
C SER A 335 -3.19 22.00 -4.93
N SER A 336 -3.49 21.97 -3.62
CA SER A 336 -4.73 22.48 -3.01
C SER A 336 -5.98 21.70 -3.43
N LEU A 337 -5.86 20.45 -3.87
CA LEU A 337 -7.02 19.61 -4.14
C LEU A 337 -7.45 18.90 -2.85
N VAL A 338 -8.74 19.01 -2.53
CA VAL A 338 -9.36 18.35 -1.38
C VAL A 338 -10.34 17.30 -1.90
N GLY A 339 -10.05 16.03 -1.63
CA GLY A 339 -10.91 14.91 -1.96
C GLY A 339 -11.67 14.43 -0.74
N LEU A 340 -12.99 14.39 -0.83
CA LEU A 340 -13.90 13.86 0.18
C LEU A 340 -14.59 12.61 -0.37
N GLY A 341 -14.81 11.63 0.49
CA GLY A 341 -15.47 10.38 0.19
C GLY A 341 -16.30 9.95 1.40
N TYR A 342 -17.55 9.57 1.18
CA TYR A 342 -18.43 9.04 2.20
C TYR A 342 -19.04 7.75 1.68
N THR A 343 -18.79 6.63 2.36
CA THR A 343 -19.33 5.32 2.03
C THR A 343 -20.30 4.91 3.11
N GLN A 344 -21.53 4.55 2.73
CA GLN A 344 -22.58 4.05 3.60
C GLN A 344 -23.09 2.72 3.07
N THR A 345 -23.15 1.73 3.95
CA THR A 345 -23.87 0.48 3.73
C THR A 345 -25.33 0.74 4.09
N LEU A 346 -26.20 0.69 3.08
CA LEU A 346 -27.63 1.01 3.23
C LEU A 346 -28.41 -0.23 3.71
N LYS A 347 -28.01 -1.39 3.20
CA LYS A 347 -28.52 -2.71 3.55
C LYS A 347 -27.37 -3.71 3.42
N PRO A 348 -27.46 -4.89 4.06
CA PRO A 348 -26.53 -5.98 3.79
C PRO A 348 -26.44 -6.22 2.27
N GLY A 349 -25.23 -6.09 1.71
CA GLY A 349 -24.99 -6.22 0.29
C GLY A 349 -25.17 -4.94 -0.55
N ILE A 350 -25.61 -3.80 -0.01
CA ILE A 350 -25.75 -2.55 -0.77
C ILE A 350 -24.89 -1.46 -0.14
N LYS A 351 -23.89 -0.99 -0.87
CA LYS A 351 -23.01 0.12 -0.48
C LYS A 351 -23.15 1.29 -1.43
N LEU A 352 -23.44 2.46 -0.86
CA LEU A 352 -23.43 3.74 -1.55
C LEU A 352 -22.15 4.48 -1.18
N THR A 353 -21.41 4.98 -2.18
CA THR A 353 -20.25 5.84 -2.00
C THR A 353 -20.49 7.17 -2.71
N LEU A 354 -20.36 8.27 -1.99
CA LEU A 354 -20.37 9.62 -2.53
C LEU A 354 -18.94 10.15 -2.48
N SER A 355 -18.48 10.81 -3.53
CA SER A 355 -17.15 11.41 -3.55
C SER A 355 -17.17 12.77 -4.21
N ALA A 356 -16.36 13.69 -3.69
CA ALA A 356 -16.24 15.06 -4.19
C ALA A 356 -14.77 15.46 -4.21
N LEU A 357 -14.29 15.95 -5.35
CA LEU A 357 -12.97 16.55 -5.49
C LEU A 357 -13.14 18.06 -5.67
N LEU A 358 -12.71 18.82 -4.67
CA LEU A 358 -12.77 20.27 -4.62
C LEU A 358 -11.40 20.84 -5.00
N ASP A 359 -11.40 21.81 -5.91
CA ASP A 359 -10.19 22.60 -6.21
C ASP A 359 -10.13 23.77 -5.25
N GLY A 360 -9.21 23.70 -4.29
CA GLY A 360 -9.00 24.72 -3.26
C GLY A 360 -8.54 26.07 -3.81
N LYS A 361 -7.96 26.12 -5.03
CA LYS A 361 -7.59 27.39 -5.67
C LYS A 361 -8.79 28.09 -6.30
N ASN A 362 -9.81 27.32 -6.69
CA ASN A 362 -10.96 27.78 -7.47
C ASN A 362 -12.30 27.40 -6.83
N ILE A 363 -12.39 27.41 -5.48
CA ILE A 363 -13.62 27.02 -4.75
C ILE A 363 -14.85 27.83 -5.23
N ASN A 364 -14.66 29.12 -5.53
CA ASN A 364 -15.75 30.00 -5.95
C ASN A 364 -16.09 29.90 -7.44
N ALA A 365 -15.18 29.37 -8.27
CA ALA A 365 -15.32 29.33 -9.72
C ALA A 365 -15.75 27.95 -10.26
N GLY A 366 -15.77 26.92 -9.42
CA GLY A 366 -16.24 25.57 -9.75
C GLY A 366 -15.09 24.62 -10.14
N GLY A 367 -15.36 23.71 -11.08
CA GLY A 367 -14.41 22.64 -11.46
C GLY A 367 -14.37 21.47 -10.48
N HIS A 368 -15.38 21.35 -9.61
CA HIS A 368 -15.49 20.28 -8.64
C HIS A 368 -15.99 19.00 -9.29
N LYS A 369 -15.30 17.88 -9.06
CA LYS A 369 -15.70 16.58 -9.60
C LYS A 369 -16.51 15.84 -8.57
N LEU A 370 -17.78 15.58 -8.88
CA LEU A 370 -18.65 14.75 -8.06
C LEU A 370 -18.68 13.33 -8.62
N GLY A 371 -18.75 12.36 -7.73
CA GLY A 371 -18.75 10.94 -8.05
C GLY A 371 -19.72 10.18 -7.17
N LEU A 372 -20.38 9.19 -7.75
CA LEU A 372 -21.34 8.34 -7.06
C LEU A 372 -21.02 6.89 -7.39
N GLY A 373 -20.87 6.04 -6.39
CA GLY A 373 -20.64 4.61 -6.51
C GLY A 373 -21.78 3.84 -5.85
N LEU A 374 -22.39 2.91 -6.56
CA LEU A 374 -23.34 1.96 -6.02
C LEU A 374 -22.78 0.55 -6.21
N GLU A 375 -22.51 -0.14 -5.11
CA GLU A 375 -22.07 -1.53 -5.11
C GLU A 375 -23.19 -2.40 -4.55
N PHE A 376 -23.61 -3.38 -5.34
CA PHE A 376 -24.56 -4.42 -4.98
C PHE A 376 -23.80 -5.74 -4.91
N GLN A 377 -23.93 -6.44 -3.80
CA GLN A 377 -23.33 -7.72 -3.53
C GLN A 377 -24.44 -8.69 -3.12
N ALA A 378 -24.59 -9.77 -3.91
CA ALA A 378 -25.57 -10.82 -3.71
C ALA A 378 -24.89 -12.19 -3.56
#